data_AF-A0A1G5TM90-F1
#
_entry.id   AF-A0A1G5TM90-F1
#
_cell.length_a   1.000
_cell.length_b   1.000
_cell.length_c   1.000
_cell.angle_alpha   90.00
_cell.angle_beta   90.00
_cell.angle_gamma   90.00
#
_symmetry.space_group_name_H-M   'P 1'
#
loop_
_entity.id
_entity.type
_entity.pdbx_description
1 polymer ?
#
loop_
_entity_poly.entity_id
_entity_poly.type
_entity_poly.pdbx_seq_one_letter_code
_entity_poly.pdbx_strand_id
1 'polypeptide(L)'
;MMHIQPSEMRRTAEQIGAPARMTPWRYLKLRRLAAGLTIERLAESITPRGRDRRKTVALIALLETEGAHARNDLTLRALANAFPFDPLVYRQLAEEPADRHPRVCGTCGCSHWDPCESEAGCCAWTAPDQCSRCAGNDGAQAGDHA
;
A
#
# COMPACT_ATOMS: atom_id res chain seq x y z
N MET A 1 13.61 -10.39 44.80
CA MET A 1 12.89 -11.28 43.87
C MET A 1 11.80 -10.46 43.20
N MET A 2 11.95 -10.13 41.92
CA MET A 2 10.91 -9.42 41.15
C MET A 2 9.89 -10.45 40.66
N HIS A 3 8.65 -10.32 41.10
CA HIS A 3 7.53 -11.13 40.65
C HIS A 3 7.05 -10.59 39.30
N ILE A 4 7.32 -11.31 38.21
CA ILE A 4 6.73 -11.03 36.90
C ILE A 4 5.29 -11.55 36.92
N GLN A 5 4.31 -10.68 36.64
CA GLN A 5 2.89 -11.03 36.70
C GLN A 5 2.43 -11.80 35.44
N PRO A 6 1.48 -12.76 35.56
CA PRO A 6 0.97 -13.57 34.44
C PRO A 6 0.19 -12.81 33.35
N SER A 7 -0.08 -11.51 33.56
CA SER A 7 -0.86 -10.64 32.66
C SER A 7 -0.09 -10.20 31.40
N GLU A 8 1.23 -10.37 31.37
CA GLU A 8 2.07 -10.00 30.22
C GLU A 8 2.11 -11.09 29.12
N MET A 9 1.74 -12.33 29.43
CA MET A 9 1.79 -13.46 28.47
C MET A 9 0.55 -13.61 27.59
N ARG A 10 -0.55 -12.89 27.87
CA ARG A 10 -1.75 -12.91 27.00
C ARG A 10 -1.63 -12.00 25.77
N ARG A 11 -0.68 -11.06 25.76
CA ARG A 11 -0.59 -10.05 24.69
C ARG A 11 0.16 -10.51 23.44
N THR A 12 0.88 -11.63 23.49
CA THR A 12 1.75 -12.11 22.40
C THR A 12 1.13 -13.20 21.52
N ALA A 13 0.07 -13.87 21.96
CA ALA A 13 -0.54 -14.98 21.22
C ALA A 13 -1.70 -14.56 20.29
N GLU A 14 -2.32 -13.40 20.52
CA GLU A 14 -3.49 -12.96 19.74
C GLU A 14 -3.12 -12.23 18.43
N GLN A 15 -1.83 -12.00 18.18
CA GLN A 15 -1.31 -11.38 16.94
C GLN A 15 -0.99 -12.39 15.83
N ILE A 16 -1.15 -13.69 16.07
CA ILE A 16 -0.95 -14.73 15.06
C ILE A 16 -2.27 -14.93 14.31
N GLY A 17 -2.59 -14.02 13.37
CA GLY A 17 -3.74 -14.22 12.47
C GLY A 17 -4.46 -12.96 12.02
N ALA A 18 -4.14 -11.78 12.57
CA ALA A 18 -4.64 -10.54 11.98
C ALA A 18 -3.82 -10.22 10.72
N PRO A 19 -4.46 -10.02 9.54
CA PRO A 19 -3.74 -9.58 8.35
C PRO A 19 -2.99 -8.28 8.68
N ALA A 20 -1.75 -8.19 8.22
CA ALA A 20 -0.92 -7.00 8.43
C ALA A 20 -1.70 -5.77 7.92
N ARG A 21 -2.08 -4.89 8.85
CA ARG A 21 -2.93 -3.73 8.55
C ARG A 21 -2.25 -2.87 7.49
N MET A 22 -3.05 -2.39 6.53
CA MET A 22 -2.54 -1.51 5.49
C MET A 22 -2.06 -0.20 6.09
N THR A 23 -0.93 0.30 5.62
CA THR A 23 -0.33 1.57 6.04
C THR A 23 -0.11 2.48 4.82
N PRO A 24 0.05 3.80 5.00
CA PRO A 24 0.24 4.73 3.88
C PRO A 24 1.47 4.41 3.01
N TRP A 25 2.62 4.13 3.65
CA TRP A 25 3.86 3.80 2.95
C TRP A 25 3.71 2.50 2.15
N ARG A 26 3.04 1.50 2.72
CA ARG A 26 2.80 0.21 2.07
C ARG A 26 1.84 0.37 0.91
N TYR A 27 0.77 1.14 1.10
CA TYR A 27 -0.21 1.44 0.06
C TYR A 27 0.45 2.09 -1.17
N LEU A 28 1.25 3.15 -1.00
CA LEU A 28 1.97 3.78 -2.12
C LEU A 28 2.89 2.78 -2.83
N LYS A 29 3.67 2.02 -2.06
CA LYS A 29 4.58 1.00 -2.61
C LYS A 29 3.84 -0.02 -3.45
N LEU A 30 2.73 -0.58 -2.94
CA LEU A 30 1.94 -1.59 -3.65
C LEU A 30 1.32 -1.01 -4.94
N ARG A 31 0.77 0.20 -4.89
CA ARG A 31 0.20 0.86 -6.08
C ARG A 31 1.24 1.17 -7.15
N ARG A 32 2.44 1.61 -6.75
CA ARG A 32 3.56 1.81 -7.68
C ARG A 32 3.96 0.50 -8.35
N LEU A 33 4.10 -0.58 -7.56
CA LEU A 33 4.46 -1.90 -8.08
C LEU A 33 3.38 -2.47 -8.99
N ALA A 34 2.09 -2.31 -8.64
CA ALA A 34 0.97 -2.72 -9.48
C ALA A 34 0.90 -1.95 -10.82
N ALA A 35 1.40 -0.71 -10.84
CA ALA A 35 1.58 0.07 -12.06
C ALA A 35 2.86 -0.30 -12.85
N GLY A 36 3.65 -1.27 -12.38
CA GLY A 36 4.89 -1.71 -13.04
C GLY A 36 6.03 -0.69 -13.00
N LEU A 37 5.98 0.30 -12.11
CA LEU A 37 6.98 1.37 -12.04
C LEU A 37 8.07 1.07 -11.03
N THR A 38 9.33 1.28 -11.41
CA THR A 38 10.43 1.40 -10.43
C THR A 38 10.47 2.80 -9.83
N ILE A 39 11.19 2.98 -8.72
CA ILE A 39 11.38 4.31 -8.10
C ILE A 39 12.08 5.27 -9.08
N GLU A 40 13.06 4.78 -9.84
CA GLU A 40 13.83 5.57 -10.81
C GLU A 40 12.94 6.05 -11.97
N ARG A 41 12.07 5.16 -12.48
CA ARG A 41 11.13 5.50 -13.55
C ARG A 41 10.05 6.47 -13.08
N LEU A 42 9.54 6.28 -11.87
CA LEU A 42 8.63 7.24 -11.26
C LEU A 42 9.31 8.60 -11.09
N ALA A 43 10.53 8.64 -10.55
CA ALA A 43 11.29 9.88 -10.39
C ALA A 43 11.52 10.60 -11.72
N GLU A 44 11.90 9.86 -12.77
CA GLU A 44 12.05 10.40 -14.12
C GLU A 44 10.78 11.08 -14.63
N SER A 45 9.60 10.52 -14.34
CA SER A 45 8.33 11.09 -14.79
C SER A 45 7.90 12.34 -14.03
N ILE A 46 8.25 12.47 -12.74
CA ILE A 46 7.75 13.58 -11.88
C ILE A 46 8.80 14.65 -11.58
N THR A 47 10.09 14.42 -11.84
CA THR A 47 11.13 15.45 -11.64
C THR A 47 11.00 16.53 -12.72
N PRO A 48 10.74 17.80 -12.38
CA PRO A 48 10.72 18.88 -13.36
C PRO A 48 12.09 19.11 -14.00
N ARG A 49 12.11 19.61 -15.24
CA ARG A 49 13.36 19.95 -15.94
C ARG A 49 14.22 20.89 -15.09
N GLY A 50 15.52 20.61 -15.02
CA GLY A 50 16.49 21.40 -14.23
C GLY A 50 16.48 21.14 -12.73
N ARG A 51 15.64 20.22 -12.23
CA ARG A 51 15.65 19.78 -10.82
C ARG A 51 16.49 18.52 -10.64
N ASP A 52 17.00 18.34 -9.42
CA ASP A 52 17.83 17.19 -9.07
C ASP A 52 16.98 15.92 -8.91
N ARG A 53 17.05 15.03 -9.91
CA ARG A 53 16.36 13.74 -9.91
C ARG A 53 16.75 12.85 -8.73
N ARG A 54 18.00 12.95 -8.22
CA ARG A 54 18.44 12.13 -7.08
C ARG A 54 17.65 12.45 -5.82
N LYS A 55 17.28 13.72 -5.63
CA LYS A 55 16.41 14.14 -4.51
C LYS A 55 15.00 13.58 -4.65
N THR A 56 14.46 13.51 -5.87
CA THR A 56 13.15 12.89 -6.12
C THR A 56 13.17 11.39 -5.84
N VAL A 57 14.21 10.67 -6.28
CA VAL A 57 14.42 9.24 -5.95
C VAL A 57 14.46 9.04 -4.43
N ALA A 58 15.27 9.84 -3.72
CA ALA A 58 15.37 9.75 -2.27
C ALA A 58 14.04 10.05 -1.56
N LEU A 59 13.27 11.02 -2.06
CA LEU A 59 11.94 11.33 -1.52
C LEU A 59 10.96 10.18 -1.70
N ILE A 60 10.89 9.57 -2.89
CA ILE A 60 10.00 8.42 -3.13
C ILE A 60 10.40 7.24 -2.23
N ALA A 61 11.70 6.92 -2.15
CA ALA A 61 12.19 5.86 -1.29
C ALA A 61 11.86 6.11 0.19
N LEU A 62 11.97 7.36 0.65
CA LEU A 62 11.59 7.76 2.00
C LEU A 62 10.09 7.54 2.25
N LEU A 63 9.22 7.94 1.32
CA LEU A 63 7.77 7.78 1.46
C LEU A 63 7.30 6.31 1.48
N GLU A 64 8.11 5.39 0.96
CA GLU A 64 7.86 3.94 0.98
C GLU A 64 8.60 3.22 2.12
N THR A 65 9.22 3.97 3.02
CA THR A 65 9.83 3.44 4.26
C THR A 65 8.77 3.32 5.35
N GLU A 66 8.92 2.30 6.20
CA GLU A 66 8.02 2.08 7.32
C GLU A 66 7.92 3.31 8.25
N GLY A 67 6.68 3.67 8.59
CA GLY A 67 6.36 4.82 9.43
C GLY A 67 6.37 6.18 8.71
N ALA A 68 6.85 6.24 7.46
CA ALA A 68 6.82 7.48 6.68
C ALA A 68 5.43 7.73 6.08
N HIS A 69 5.08 9.01 5.95
CA HIS A 69 3.97 9.48 5.13
C HIS A 69 4.24 10.90 4.63
N ALA A 70 3.63 11.26 3.51
CA ALA A 70 3.75 12.58 2.92
C ALA A 70 2.95 13.58 3.78
N ARG A 71 3.58 14.71 4.09
CA ARG A 71 2.92 15.83 4.79
C ARG A 71 2.39 16.91 3.84
N ASN A 72 2.69 16.81 2.55
CA ASN A 72 2.44 17.85 1.57
C ASN A 72 1.57 17.32 0.42
N ASP A 73 0.40 17.95 0.25
CA ASP A 73 -0.55 17.66 -0.83
C ASP A 73 0.04 17.81 -2.23
N LEU A 74 1.00 18.72 -2.44
CA LEU A 74 1.66 18.88 -3.73
C LEU A 74 2.45 17.62 -4.12
N THR A 75 3.09 16.97 -3.14
CA THR A 75 3.78 15.70 -3.37
C THR A 75 2.79 14.61 -3.75
N LEU A 76 1.65 14.52 -3.04
CA LEU A 76 0.61 13.53 -3.34
C LEU A 76 -0.01 13.74 -4.73
N ARG A 77 -0.28 14.99 -5.11
CA ARG A 77 -0.77 15.32 -6.45
C ARG A 77 0.23 14.94 -7.54
N ALA A 78 1.52 15.22 -7.33
CA ALA A 78 2.56 14.85 -8.30
C ALA A 78 2.64 13.34 -8.49
N LEU A 79 2.53 12.56 -7.41
CA LEU A 79 2.50 11.11 -7.47
C LEU A 79 1.21 10.60 -8.16
N ALA A 80 0.05 11.17 -7.84
CA ALA A 80 -1.24 10.72 -8.36
C ALA A 80 -1.39 10.95 -9.87
N ASN A 81 -0.66 11.94 -10.41
CA ASN A 81 -0.56 12.16 -11.84
C ASN A 81 0.36 11.16 -12.55
N ALA A 82 1.23 10.46 -11.83
CA ALA A 82 2.24 9.56 -12.40
C ALA A 82 1.83 8.09 -12.38
N PHE A 83 1.03 7.68 -11.40
CA PHE A 83 0.48 6.33 -11.34
C PHE A 83 -0.85 6.28 -10.58
N PRO A 84 -1.68 5.26 -10.83
CA PRO A 84 -3.00 5.18 -10.20
C PRO A 84 -2.89 4.87 -8.70
N PHE A 85 -3.33 5.80 -7.87
CA PHE A 85 -3.75 5.57 -6.48
C PHE A 85 -4.78 6.62 -6.08
N ASP A 86 -5.51 6.38 -4.99
CA ASP A 86 -6.50 7.30 -4.45
C ASP A 86 -5.90 8.12 -3.29
N PRO A 87 -5.74 9.46 -3.44
CA PRO A 87 -5.27 10.33 -2.36
C PRO A 87 -6.17 10.37 -1.12
N LEU A 88 -7.47 10.06 -1.24
CA LEU A 88 -8.39 9.97 -0.10
C LEU A 88 -8.11 8.71 0.71
N VAL A 89 -7.97 7.55 0.05
CA VAL A 89 -7.52 6.31 0.70
C VAL A 89 -6.18 6.54 1.40
N TYR A 90 -5.21 7.17 0.71
CA TYR A 90 -3.92 7.47 1.30
C TYR A 90 -4.02 8.28 2.60
N ARG A 91 -4.80 9.37 2.59
CA ARG A 91 -5.00 10.23 3.76
C ARG A 91 -5.72 9.51 4.90
N GLN A 92 -6.76 8.74 4.58
CA GLN A 92 -7.47 7.94 5.57
C GLN A 92 -6.53 6.94 6.27
N LEU A 93 -5.65 6.28 5.52
CA LEU A 93 -4.64 5.39 6.09
C LEU A 93 -3.60 6.13 6.97
N ALA A 94 -3.36 7.42 6.70
CA ALA A 94 -2.33 8.22 7.38
C ALA A 94 -2.84 8.91 8.64
N GLU A 95 -4.11 9.33 8.64
CA GLU A 95 -4.65 10.28 9.62
C GLU A 95 -5.77 9.68 10.47
N GLU A 96 -6.55 8.74 9.93
CA GLU A 96 -7.69 8.15 10.64
C GLU A 96 -7.27 6.93 11.48
N PRO A 97 -8.01 6.63 12.56
CA PRO A 97 -7.81 5.40 13.32
C PRO A 97 -8.12 4.15 12.46
N ALA A 98 -7.50 3.03 12.82
CA ALA A 98 -7.47 1.83 11.99
C ALA A 98 -8.84 1.14 11.77
N ASP A 99 -9.83 1.43 12.61
CA ASP A 99 -11.23 0.97 12.46
C ASP A 99 -11.99 1.71 11.36
N ARG A 100 -11.49 2.90 10.98
CA ARG A 100 -12.01 3.69 9.86
C ARG A 100 -11.22 3.46 8.57
N HIS A 101 -10.19 2.63 8.57
CA HIS A 101 -9.42 2.38 7.35
C HIS A 101 -10.26 1.64 6.31
N PRO A 102 -10.12 2.00 5.02
CA PRO A 102 -10.82 1.29 3.98
C PRO A 102 -10.23 -0.11 3.81
N ARG A 103 -11.03 -1.00 3.22
CA ARG A 103 -10.53 -2.29 2.77
C ARG A 103 -9.59 -2.09 1.58
N VAL A 104 -8.35 -2.58 1.71
CA VAL A 104 -7.29 -2.46 0.71
C VAL A 104 -6.62 -3.81 0.52
N CYS A 105 -6.35 -4.19 -0.73
CA CYS A 105 -5.69 -5.45 -1.05
C CYS A 105 -4.22 -5.41 -0.61
N GLY A 106 -3.79 -6.42 0.13
CA GLY A 106 -2.42 -6.59 0.64
C GLY A 106 -1.36 -6.83 -0.44
N THR A 107 -1.78 -7.16 -1.67
CA THR A 107 -0.91 -7.53 -2.80
C THR A 107 -0.78 -6.42 -3.86
N CYS A 108 -1.88 -5.78 -4.27
CA CYS A 108 -1.83 -4.74 -5.30
C CYS A 108 -2.24 -3.35 -4.81
N GLY A 109 -2.77 -3.25 -3.58
CA GLY A 109 -3.22 -1.98 -3.02
C GLY A 109 -4.54 -1.45 -3.58
N CYS A 110 -5.31 -2.19 -4.39
CA CYS A 110 -6.64 -1.71 -4.77
C CYS A 110 -7.56 -1.57 -3.55
N SER A 111 -8.26 -0.45 -3.46
CA SER A 111 -9.29 -0.22 -2.45
C SER A 111 -10.65 -0.71 -2.93
N HIS A 112 -11.65 -0.70 -2.04
CA HIS A 112 -13.03 -1.02 -2.42
C HIS A 112 -13.55 -0.14 -3.57
N TRP A 113 -13.08 1.11 -3.65
CA TRP A 113 -13.52 2.10 -4.63
C TRP A 113 -12.74 2.05 -5.95
N ASP A 114 -11.64 1.29 -5.99
CA ASP A 114 -10.88 1.08 -7.22
C ASP A 114 -11.46 -0.09 -8.01
N PRO A 115 -11.63 0.02 -9.33
CA PRO A 115 -11.85 -1.16 -10.17
C PRO A 115 -10.62 -2.08 -10.15
N CYS A 116 -10.81 -3.37 -9.85
CA CYS A 116 -9.72 -4.35 -9.86
C CYS A 116 -9.52 -5.04 -11.23
N GLU A 117 -10.60 -5.27 -11.98
CA GLU A 117 -10.59 -6.08 -13.22
C GLU A 117 -10.93 -5.31 -14.50
N SER A 118 -11.73 -4.23 -14.45
CA SER A 118 -12.06 -3.40 -15.63
C SER A 118 -12.48 -1.99 -15.22
N GLU A 119 -12.41 -1.00 -16.13
CA GLU A 119 -12.58 0.44 -15.85
C GLU A 119 -13.93 0.85 -15.20
N ALA A 120 -14.88 -0.06 -15.02
CA ALA A 120 -16.15 0.21 -14.36
C ALA A 120 -16.41 -0.75 -13.18
N GLY A 121 -16.57 -0.20 -11.97
CA GLY A 121 -17.08 -0.91 -10.79
C GLY A 121 -16.15 -0.87 -9.57
N CYS A 122 -16.69 -1.28 -8.42
CA CYS A 122 -15.93 -1.48 -7.19
C CYS A 122 -15.12 -2.78 -7.27
N CYS A 123 -14.00 -2.83 -6.54
CA CYS A 123 -13.20 -4.04 -6.41
C CYS A 123 -14.03 -5.18 -5.80
N ALA A 124 -14.02 -6.36 -6.43
CA ALA A 124 -14.52 -7.59 -5.83
C ALA A 124 -13.46 -8.22 -4.91
N TRP A 125 -13.91 -8.94 -3.88
CA TRP A 125 -13.03 -9.45 -2.82
C TRP A 125 -13.27 -10.93 -2.54
N THR A 126 -12.17 -11.67 -2.38
CA THR A 126 -12.18 -13.11 -2.04
C THR A 126 -11.82 -13.37 -0.59
N ALA A 127 -11.01 -12.50 0.03
CA ALA A 127 -10.62 -12.55 1.43
C ALA A 127 -10.45 -11.13 2.00
N PRO A 128 -10.44 -10.92 3.33
CA PRO A 128 -10.39 -9.58 3.96
C PRO A 128 -9.37 -8.60 3.36
N ASP A 129 -8.21 -9.08 2.93
CA ASP A 129 -7.11 -8.33 2.33
C ASP A 129 -6.74 -8.78 0.90
N GLN A 130 -7.60 -9.55 0.23
CA GLN A 130 -7.34 -10.06 -1.13
C GLN A 130 -8.49 -9.74 -2.10
N CYS A 131 -8.15 -9.09 -3.21
CA CYS A 131 -9.08 -8.85 -4.31
C CYS A 131 -9.17 -10.06 -5.25
N SER A 132 -10.27 -10.15 -5.99
CA SER A 132 -10.53 -11.24 -6.96
C SER A 132 -9.42 -11.37 -8.01
N ARG A 133 -8.90 -10.24 -8.52
CA ARG A 133 -7.78 -10.23 -9.46
C ARG A 133 -6.52 -10.87 -8.89
N CYS A 134 -6.13 -10.52 -7.66
CA CYS A 134 -4.94 -11.09 -7.05
C CYS A 134 -5.14 -12.55 -6.69
N ALA A 135 -6.32 -12.95 -6.22
CA ALA A 135 -6.64 -14.35 -5.95
C ALA A 135 -6.54 -15.23 -7.21
N GLY A 136 -6.98 -14.73 -8.37
CA GLY A 136 -6.86 -15.44 -9.65
C GLY A 136 -5.40 -15.60 -10.12
N ASN A 137 -4.55 -14.60 -9.85
CA ASN A 137 -3.11 -14.67 -10.19
C ASN A 137 -2.34 -15.63 -9.27
N ASP A 138 -2.69 -15.71 -7.99
CA ASP A 138 -2.06 -16.66 -7.05
C ASP A 138 -2.34 -18.12 -7.45
N GLY A 139 -3.54 -18.40 -8.00
CA GLY A 139 -3.91 -19.72 -8.52
C GLY A 139 -3.21 -20.09 -9.84
N ALA A 140 -2.86 -19.12 -10.68
CA ALA A 140 -2.19 -19.35 -11.96
C ALA A 140 -0.70 -19.71 -11.81
N GLN A 141 -0.05 -19.29 -10.71
CA GLN A 141 1.38 -19.59 -10.46
C GLN A 141 1.63 -21.01 -9.90
N ALA A 142 0.59 -21.73 -9.49
CA ALA A 142 0.71 -23.09 -8.96
C ALA A 142 0.69 -24.20 -10.05
N GLY A 143 0.53 -23.84 -11.33
CA GLY A 143 0.34 -24.80 -12.43
C GLY A 143 1.47 -24.91 -13.45
N ASP A 144 2.57 -24.16 -13.33
CA ASP A 144 3.57 -24.00 -14.40
C ASP A 144 4.99 -24.43 -13.98
N HIS A 145 5.08 -25.59 -13.33
CA HIS A 145 6.33 -26.36 -13.19
C HIS A 145 6.00 -27.84 -13.47
N ALA A 146 5.94 -28.19 -14.76
CA ALA A 146 5.95 -29.57 -15.24
C ALA A 146 7.17 -29.77 -16.15
#